data_AF-A0AAV2YTU2-F1
#
_entry.id   AF-A0AAV2YTU2-F1
#
_cell.length_a   1.000
_cell.length_b   1.000
_cell.length_c   1.000
_cell.angle_alpha   90.00
_cell.angle_beta   90.00
_cell.angle_gamma   90.00
#
_symmetry.space_group_name_H-M   'P 1'
#
loop_
_entity.id
_entity.type
_entity.pdbx_description
1 polymer ?
#
loop_
_entity_poly.entity_id
_entity_poly.type
_entity_poly.pdbx_seq_one_letter_code
_entity_poly.pdbx_strand_id
1 'polypeptide(L)'
;MFIYFMTAVEVVLTPLSLSFSYNPRGVTILDGVAAFAFAIDFGVNMLSSFVNERGVVVAVPAASARHYLTSWWAIPDLCSWFPFELLFFSDNQSRFLGIAKIMRLARVGELARRVLSARRANIFRFLRLAGVILLVSHCCSCFWHWIAVEWRNHEDDWATKTLLQKYVHCWSLVIGCLNASPPSMYTMSEELAVAGFMLLGNLVQASVFGSVAVVISSFDEDEAAYKRKVITTYERCKFLDIPTKLTQRIQTYYEHMFRQTKSINGDADSFIHELSPALVCEVKYQLYKDMLKQIPFFSGGTIDSCVLEQLVLHLRTVVYMQDDIVIRKGEYGDWMGFVGCTGSVGVLDPHSQQRTVIRILRKGDYFGETALLQRTRRTTTAVALMWVQIHVLCRKDLDEVKEMYPEQEAALEAEIRNYMKAKAAY
;
A
#
# COMPACT_ATOMS: atom_id res chain seq x y z
N MET A 1 6.15 -8.00 22.24
CA MET A 1 5.74 -6.61 22.58
C MET A 1 6.47 -6.10 23.82
N PHE A 2 6.53 -6.87 24.92
CA PHE A 2 7.24 -6.51 26.16
C PHE A 2 8.72 -6.14 25.96
N ILE A 3 9.48 -6.95 25.21
CA ILE A 3 10.91 -6.70 24.93
C ILE A 3 11.11 -5.38 24.18
N TYR A 4 10.23 -5.01 23.25
CA TYR A 4 10.30 -3.73 22.53
C TYR A 4 10.18 -2.53 23.45
N PHE A 5 9.25 -2.60 24.42
CA PHE A 5 9.08 -1.56 25.41
C PHE A 5 10.33 -1.45 26.30
N MET A 6 10.86 -2.58 26.75
CA MET A 6 12.09 -2.60 27.56
C MET A 6 13.30 -2.05 26.80
N THR A 7 13.50 -2.45 25.54
CA THR A 7 14.57 -1.90 24.69
C THR A 7 14.43 -0.39 24.53
N ALA A 8 13.22 0.11 24.25
CA ALA A 8 12.99 1.55 24.08
C ALA A 8 13.26 2.35 25.35
N VAL A 9 12.85 1.84 26.51
CA VAL A 9 13.08 2.49 27.81
C VAL A 9 14.58 2.49 28.15
N GLU A 10 15.27 1.37 27.99
CA GLU A 10 16.71 1.30 28.29
C GLU A 10 17.57 2.18 27.38
N VAL A 11 17.23 2.27 26.09
CA VAL A 11 17.95 3.11 25.12
C VAL A 11 17.87 4.59 25.50
N VAL A 12 16.83 5.02 26.21
CA VAL A 12 16.68 6.38 26.75
C VAL A 12 17.32 6.52 28.14
N LEU A 13 17.16 5.53 29.02
CA LEU A 13 17.65 5.64 30.39
C LEU A 13 19.16 5.43 30.52
N THR A 14 19.77 4.62 29.64
CA THR A 14 21.21 4.31 29.72
C THR A 14 22.08 5.56 29.52
N PRO A 15 21.92 6.35 28.43
CA PRO A 15 22.70 7.59 28.25
C PRO A 15 22.44 8.62 29.35
N LEU A 16 21.20 8.71 29.83
CA LEU A 16 20.81 9.60 30.92
C LEU A 16 21.50 9.22 32.23
N SER A 17 21.53 7.93 32.58
CA SER A 17 22.19 7.43 33.80
C SER A 17 23.69 7.65 33.78
N LEU A 18 24.31 7.47 32.60
CA LEU A 18 25.75 7.63 32.40
C LEU A 18 26.19 9.08 32.46
N SER A 19 25.46 9.96 31.81
CA SER A 19 25.86 11.35 31.65
C SER A 19 25.46 12.21 32.85
N PHE A 20 24.22 12.09 33.32
CA PHE A 20 23.67 12.92 34.39
C PHE A 20 23.73 12.26 35.77
N SER A 21 24.40 11.10 35.89
CA SER A 21 24.49 10.32 37.15
C SER A 21 23.12 9.98 37.75
N TYR A 22 22.11 9.79 36.90
CA TYR A 22 20.74 9.46 37.30
C TYR A 22 20.62 7.97 37.65
N ASN A 23 20.75 7.62 38.93
CA ASN A 23 20.69 6.24 39.42
C ASN A 23 19.68 6.06 40.59
N PRO A 24 18.36 6.25 40.37
CA PRO A 24 17.36 5.88 41.37
C PRO A 24 17.25 4.35 41.49
N ARG A 25 16.85 3.85 42.68
CA ARG A 25 16.66 2.40 42.94
C ARG A 25 15.79 1.70 41.89
N GLY A 26 14.79 2.39 41.34
CA GLY A 26 13.91 1.85 40.30
C GLY A 26 14.62 1.53 38.96
N VAL A 27 15.63 2.31 38.57
CA VAL A 27 16.39 2.08 37.33
C VAL A 27 17.29 0.84 37.48
N THR A 28 17.91 0.64 38.63
CA THR A 28 18.71 -0.57 38.90
C THR A 28 17.87 -1.85 38.89
N ILE A 29 16.65 -1.80 39.43
CA ILE A 29 15.71 -2.93 39.37
C ILE A 29 15.28 -3.19 37.92
N LEU A 30 14.97 -2.13 37.18
CA LEU A 30 14.58 -2.21 35.77
C LEU A 30 15.68 -2.83 34.91
N ASP A 31 16.94 -2.42 35.10
CA ASP A 31 18.10 -2.97 34.42
C ASP A 31 18.26 -4.48 34.67
N GLY A 32 18.04 -4.93 35.92
CA GLY A 32 18.08 -6.35 36.27
C GLY A 32 16.95 -7.17 35.63
N VAL A 33 15.72 -6.63 35.65
CA VAL A 33 14.55 -7.26 35.01
C VAL A 33 14.76 -7.35 33.50
N ALA A 34 15.27 -6.30 32.89
CA ALA A 34 15.52 -6.26 31.47
C ALA A 34 16.64 -7.23 31.08
N ALA A 35 17.78 -7.27 31.79
CA ALA A 35 18.84 -8.24 31.55
C ALA A 35 18.32 -9.69 31.58
N PHE A 36 17.45 -10.03 32.53
CA PHE A 36 16.80 -11.34 32.59
C PHE A 36 15.86 -11.59 31.40
N ALA A 37 15.04 -10.61 31.03
CA ALA A 37 14.14 -10.71 29.88
C ALA A 37 14.90 -10.91 28.55
N PHE A 38 16.04 -10.22 28.36
CA PHE A 38 16.89 -10.38 27.18
C PHE A 38 17.64 -11.72 27.18
N ALA A 39 18.04 -12.23 28.34
CA ALA A 39 18.61 -13.58 28.45
C ALA A 39 17.62 -14.65 27.97
N ILE A 40 16.34 -14.50 28.37
CA ILE A 40 15.26 -15.38 27.90
C ILE A 40 15.05 -15.21 26.39
N ASP A 41 14.99 -13.98 25.88
CA ASP A 41 14.80 -13.74 24.43
C ASP A 41 15.93 -14.36 23.61
N PHE A 42 17.18 -14.21 24.05
CA PHE A 42 18.34 -14.83 23.42
C PHE A 42 18.20 -16.36 23.39
N GLY A 43 17.81 -16.98 24.49
CA GLY A 43 17.56 -18.42 24.56
C GLY A 43 16.41 -18.88 23.64
N VAL A 44 15.32 -18.12 23.60
CA VAL A 44 14.17 -18.39 22.71
C VAL A 44 14.57 -18.23 21.24
N ASN A 45 15.31 -17.18 20.87
CA ASN A 45 15.78 -16.95 19.51
C ASN A 45 16.73 -18.05 19.03
N MET A 46 17.59 -18.56 19.92
CA MET A 46 18.46 -19.70 19.63
C MET A 46 17.70 -21.00 19.35
N LEU A 47 16.52 -21.17 19.96
CA LEU A 47 15.63 -22.33 19.78
C LEU A 47 14.55 -22.09 18.72
N SER A 48 14.42 -20.87 18.21
CA SER A 48 13.37 -20.50 17.26
C SER A 48 13.66 -21.09 15.88
N SER A 49 12.59 -21.51 15.20
CA SER A 49 12.69 -21.99 13.82
C SER A 49 13.09 -20.85 12.88
N PHE A 50 13.91 -21.15 11.88
CA PHE A 50 14.27 -20.20 10.83
C PHE A 50 13.75 -20.67 9.47
N VAL A 51 13.57 -19.72 8.56
CA VAL A 51 13.14 -20.01 7.18
C VAL A 51 14.39 -20.10 6.31
N ASN A 52 14.60 -21.25 5.68
CA ASN A 52 15.68 -21.44 4.71
C ASN A 52 15.47 -20.58 3.46
N GLU A 53 16.51 -20.39 2.65
CA GLU A 53 16.44 -19.69 1.35
C GLU A 53 15.36 -20.24 0.40
N ARG A 54 14.93 -21.49 0.61
CA ARG A 54 13.85 -22.16 -0.13
C ARG A 54 12.43 -21.90 0.43
N GLY A 55 12.28 -21.06 1.44
CA GLY A 55 10.99 -20.75 2.07
C GLY A 55 10.47 -21.83 3.03
N VAL A 56 11.25 -22.88 3.32
CA VAL A 56 10.87 -23.97 4.22
C VAL A 56 11.26 -23.63 5.66
N VAL A 57 10.33 -23.82 6.59
CA VAL A 57 10.55 -23.64 8.03
C VAL A 57 11.32 -24.83 8.58
N VAL A 58 12.53 -24.59 9.10
CA VAL A 58 13.34 -25.62 9.78
C VAL A 58 13.21 -25.41 11.29
N ALA A 59 12.62 -26.39 11.97
CA ALA A 59 12.34 -26.34 13.42
C ALA A 59 13.28 -27.24 14.25
N VAL A 60 14.45 -27.59 13.72
CA VAL A 60 15.43 -28.45 14.42
C VAL A 60 16.29 -27.60 15.37
N PRO A 61 16.22 -27.79 16.69
CA PRO A 61 16.86 -26.90 17.66
C PRO A 61 18.38 -26.74 17.48
N ALA A 62 19.10 -27.84 17.21
CA ALA A 62 20.55 -27.80 17.00
C ALA A 62 20.96 -27.05 15.72
N ALA A 63 20.14 -27.16 14.67
CA ALA A 63 20.38 -26.44 13.42
C ALA A 63 20.05 -24.95 13.56
N SER A 64 18.94 -24.62 14.24
CA SER A 64 18.56 -23.24 14.57
C SER A 64 19.63 -22.54 15.41
N ALA A 65 20.13 -23.19 16.46
CA ALA A 65 21.15 -22.62 17.34
C ALA A 65 22.45 -22.33 16.59
N ARG A 66 22.92 -23.28 15.77
CA ARG A 66 24.12 -23.11 14.96
C ARG A 66 23.97 -21.96 13.96
N HIS A 67 22.85 -21.93 13.24
CA HIS A 67 22.55 -20.89 12.27
C HIS A 67 22.49 -19.50 12.92
N TYR A 68 21.82 -19.39 14.07
CA TYR A 68 21.71 -18.15 14.83
C TYR A 68 23.08 -17.68 15.33
N LEU A 69 23.89 -18.55 15.95
CA LEU A 69 25.23 -18.21 16.47
C LEU A 69 26.24 -17.83 15.39
N THR A 70 26.10 -18.35 14.16
CA THR A 70 26.92 -17.93 13.02
C THR A 70 26.44 -16.64 12.35
N SER A 71 25.26 -16.16 12.71
CA SER A 71 24.72 -14.92 12.15
C SER A 71 25.43 -13.70 12.73
N TRP A 72 25.64 -12.66 11.92
CA TRP A 72 26.15 -11.35 12.35
C TRP A 72 25.40 -10.76 13.56
N TRP A 73 24.16 -11.20 13.73
CA TRP A 73 23.22 -10.78 14.75
C TRP A 73 23.44 -11.39 16.14
N ALA A 74 24.19 -12.50 16.25
CA ALA A 74 24.46 -13.12 17.54
C ALA A 74 25.32 -12.23 18.46
N ILE A 75 26.22 -11.43 17.88
CA ILE A 75 27.17 -10.61 18.64
C ILE A 75 26.44 -9.48 19.40
N PRO A 76 25.61 -8.62 18.74
CA PRO A 76 24.80 -7.63 19.45
C PRO A 76 23.88 -8.23 20.51
N ASP A 77 23.23 -9.35 20.19
CA ASP A 77 22.26 -9.98 21.07
C ASP A 77 22.97 -10.59 22.31
N LEU A 78 24.17 -11.16 22.16
CA LEU A 78 25.00 -11.65 23.27
C LEU A 78 25.52 -10.52 24.17
N CYS A 79 26.03 -9.44 23.57
CA CYS A 79 26.49 -8.26 24.31
C CYS A 79 25.37 -7.54 25.03
N SER A 80 24.12 -7.69 24.57
CA SER A 80 22.97 -7.01 25.13
C SER A 80 22.63 -7.50 26.53
N TRP A 81 22.54 -8.81 26.79
CA TRP A 81 22.04 -9.35 28.05
C TRP A 81 23.12 -9.55 29.13
N PHE A 82 24.40 -9.55 28.74
CA PHE A 82 25.49 -9.87 29.65
C PHE A 82 25.64 -8.81 30.77
N PRO A 83 25.57 -9.19 32.06
CA PRO A 83 25.58 -8.27 33.19
C PRO A 83 27.02 -7.84 33.53
N PHE A 84 27.64 -7.01 32.67
CA PHE A 84 29.03 -6.59 32.84
C PHE A 84 29.33 -5.89 34.18
N GLU A 85 28.32 -5.27 34.81
CA GLU A 85 28.46 -4.63 36.13
C GLU A 85 28.86 -5.63 37.24
N LEU A 86 28.46 -6.90 37.09
CA LEU A 86 28.73 -7.97 38.05
C LEU A 86 30.18 -8.50 37.97
N LEU A 87 30.93 -8.11 36.93
CA LEU A 87 32.31 -8.55 36.70
C LEU A 87 33.35 -7.57 37.28
N PHE A 88 32.93 -6.32 37.56
CA PHE A 88 33.81 -5.23 38.00
C PHE A 88 33.53 -4.75 39.44
N PHE A 89 33.24 -5.66 40.38
CA PHE A 89 32.95 -5.34 41.80
C PHE A 89 34.10 -4.71 42.63
N SER A 90 35.21 -4.29 42.02
CA SER A 90 36.33 -3.68 42.74
C SER A 90 36.19 -2.15 42.81
N ASP A 91 36.29 -1.63 44.04
CA ASP A 91 35.93 -0.27 44.50
C ASP A 91 36.64 0.90 43.76
N ASN A 92 37.64 0.63 42.93
CA ASN A 92 38.46 1.64 42.23
C ASN A 92 38.19 1.79 40.72
N GLN A 93 37.19 1.13 40.16
CA GLN A 93 36.94 1.11 38.70
C GLN A 93 35.58 1.69 38.25
N SER A 94 35.01 2.64 39.00
CA SER A 94 33.72 3.28 38.68
C SER A 94 33.62 3.85 37.25
N ARG A 95 34.73 4.30 36.65
CA ARG A 95 34.79 4.75 35.25
C ARG A 95 34.67 3.62 34.22
N PHE A 96 35.17 2.42 34.52
CA PHE A 96 35.08 1.26 33.63
C PHE A 96 33.68 0.61 33.65
N LEU A 97 32.97 0.66 34.78
CA LEU A 97 31.56 0.23 34.85
C LEU A 97 30.65 1.08 33.95
N GLY A 98 30.90 2.39 33.84
CA GLY A 98 30.15 3.27 32.95
C GLY A 98 30.36 2.92 31.46
N ILE A 99 31.58 2.59 31.07
CA ILE A 99 31.90 2.20 29.68
C ILE A 99 31.25 0.85 29.32
N ALA A 100 31.16 -0.09 30.27
CA ALA A 100 30.49 -1.37 30.06
C ALA A 100 28.99 -1.23 29.76
N LYS A 101 28.31 -0.20 30.30
CA LYS A 101 26.90 0.11 29.98
C LYS A 101 26.70 0.55 28.53
N ILE A 102 27.72 1.09 27.85
CA ILE A 102 27.66 1.48 26.43
C ILE A 102 27.40 0.27 25.53
N MET A 103 27.86 -0.92 25.92
CA MET A 103 27.59 -2.17 25.19
C MET A 103 26.10 -2.49 25.08
N ARG A 104 25.27 -1.97 26.00
CA ARG A 104 23.80 -2.10 25.93
C ARG A 104 23.19 -1.34 24.75
N LEU A 105 23.89 -0.36 24.17
CA LEU A 105 23.43 0.34 22.95
C LEU A 105 23.44 -0.56 21.71
N ALA A 106 24.08 -1.73 21.74
CA ALA A 106 23.96 -2.76 20.69
C ALA A 106 22.50 -3.17 20.44
N ARG A 107 21.63 -3.00 21.46
CA ARG A 107 20.17 -3.23 21.40
C ARG A 107 19.44 -2.27 20.46
N VAL A 108 20.01 -1.10 20.15
CA VAL A 108 19.46 -0.17 19.14
C VAL A 108 19.41 -0.85 17.76
N GLY A 109 20.40 -1.70 17.44
CA GLY A 109 20.42 -2.45 16.19
C GLY A 109 19.30 -3.49 16.08
N GLU A 110 18.85 -4.04 17.21
CA GLU A 110 17.69 -4.93 17.30
C GLU A 110 16.37 -4.17 17.09
N LEU A 111 16.22 -3.03 17.77
CA LEU A 111 15.07 -2.14 17.57
C LEU A 111 15.00 -1.68 16.11
N ALA A 112 16.12 -1.28 15.51
CA ALA A 112 16.21 -0.87 14.11
C ALA A 112 15.78 -1.99 13.17
N ARG A 113 16.34 -3.20 13.28
CA ARG A 113 15.96 -4.38 12.47
C ARG A 113 14.46 -4.65 12.51
N ARG A 114 13.90 -4.71 13.71
CA ARG A 114 12.49 -5.11 13.91
C ARG A 114 11.53 -3.98 13.53
N VAL A 115 11.95 -2.73 13.58
CA VAL A 115 11.20 -1.57 13.06
C VAL A 115 11.29 -1.48 11.53
N LEU A 116 12.41 -1.89 10.93
CA LEU A 116 12.61 -1.97 9.48
C LEU A 116 11.82 -3.12 8.84
N SER A 117 11.58 -4.23 9.56
CA SER A 117 10.78 -5.37 9.06
C SER A 117 9.27 -5.12 9.09
N ALA A 118 8.79 -4.08 9.77
CA ALA A 118 7.39 -3.70 9.79
C ALA A 118 6.98 -3.10 8.43
N ARG A 119 6.49 -3.95 7.52
CA ARG A 119 5.81 -3.52 6.27
C ARG A 119 4.46 -2.90 6.61
N ARG A 120 4.42 -1.58 6.86
CA ARG A 120 3.17 -0.80 6.91
C ARG A 120 3.34 0.61 6.30
N ALA A 121 2.19 1.21 5.97
CA ALA A 121 1.94 2.44 5.21
C ALA A 121 2.90 3.62 5.45
N ASN A 122 2.93 4.58 4.52
CA ASN A 122 3.83 5.75 4.53
C ASN A 122 3.85 6.52 5.86
N ILE A 123 2.73 6.56 6.59
CA ILE A 123 2.63 7.17 7.94
C ILE A 123 3.60 6.56 8.95
N PHE A 124 3.75 5.22 8.94
CA PHE A 124 4.67 4.54 9.85
C PHE A 124 6.14 4.85 9.54
N ARG A 125 6.48 5.15 8.28
CA ARG A 125 7.84 5.58 7.90
C ARG A 125 8.17 6.95 8.51
N PHE A 126 7.21 7.88 8.49
CA PHE A 126 7.38 9.21 9.07
C PHE A 126 7.53 9.15 10.60
N LEU A 127 6.64 8.43 11.29
CA LEU A 127 6.71 8.24 12.74
C LEU A 127 8.02 7.57 13.17
N ARG A 128 8.49 6.58 12.40
CA ARG A 128 9.79 5.95 12.61
C ARG A 128 10.93 6.95 12.52
N LEU A 129 10.97 7.79 11.48
CA LEU A 129 12.02 8.79 11.32
C LEU A 129 12.01 9.79 12.48
N ALA A 130 10.83 10.29 12.86
CA ALA A 130 10.69 11.19 14.01
C ALA A 130 11.23 10.55 15.30
N GLY A 131 10.92 9.28 15.56
CA GLY A 131 11.46 8.55 16.71
C GLY A 131 12.99 8.42 16.70
N VAL A 132 13.58 8.14 15.53
CA VAL A 132 15.06 8.08 15.38
C VAL A 132 15.70 9.44 15.63
N ILE A 133 15.11 10.53 15.11
CA ILE A 133 15.64 11.89 15.31
C ILE A 133 15.60 12.28 16.78
N LEU A 134 14.48 12.02 17.46
CA LEU A 134 14.36 12.26 18.90
C LEU A 134 15.41 11.48 19.68
N LEU A 135 15.61 10.20 19.35
CA LEU A 135 16.62 9.37 20.00
C LEU A 135 18.04 9.90 19.76
N VAL A 136 18.38 10.23 18.52
CA VAL A 136 19.70 10.77 18.17
C VAL A 136 19.95 12.09 18.89
N SER A 137 18.97 12.99 18.91
CA SER A 137 19.06 14.25 19.65
C SER A 137 19.26 14.02 21.17
N HIS A 138 18.56 13.04 21.75
CA HIS A 138 18.73 12.65 23.15
C HIS A 138 20.14 12.12 23.44
N CYS A 139 20.64 11.20 22.61
CA CYS A 139 21.98 10.64 22.75
C CYS A 139 23.07 11.71 22.61
N CYS A 140 22.96 12.59 21.61
CA CYS A 140 23.87 13.73 21.42
C CYS A 140 23.83 14.70 22.61
N SER A 141 22.66 14.91 23.23
CA SER A 141 22.50 15.77 24.41
C SER A 141 23.17 15.17 25.65
N CYS A 142 23.02 13.87 25.85
CA CYS A 142 23.72 13.16 26.91
C CYS A 142 25.24 13.15 26.65
N PHE A 143 25.68 12.98 25.39
CA PHE A 143 27.08 13.05 25.03
C PHE A 143 27.66 14.46 25.26
N TRP A 144 26.93 15.51 24.87
CA TRP A 144 27.31 16.91 25.12
C TRP A 144 27.51 17.19 26.60
N HIS A 145 26.54 16.79 27.44
CA HIS A 145 26.68 16.97 28.89
C HIS A 145 27.90 16.22 29.44
N TRP A 146 28.24 15.05 28.91
CA TRP A 146 29.38 14.27 29.38
C TRP A 146 30.73 14.92 29.01
N ILE A 147 30.85 15.46 27.79
CA ILE A 147 32.12 16.00 27.26
C ILE A 147 32.34 17.48 27.58
N ALA A 148 31.27 18.29 27.62
CA ALA A 148 31.32 19.75 27.72
C ALA A 148 31.50 20.21 29.18
N VAL A 149 32.59 19.78 29.82
CA VAL A 149 32.91 20.14 31.21
C VAL A 149 33.22 21.63 31.32
N GLU A 150 34.03 22.15 30.41
CA GLU A 150 34.52 23.53 30.47
C GLU A 150 33.44 24.53 30.10
N TRP A 151 32.63 24.22 29.09
CA TRP A 151 31.42 24.98 28.78
C TRP A 151 30.47 25.09 29.98
N ARG A 152 30.26 24.01 30.74
CA ARG A 152 29.41 24.04 31.97
C ARG A 152 30.00 24.89 33.10
N ASN A 153 31.33 25.02 33.16
CA ASN A 153 31.99 25.86 34.16
C ASN A 153 31.80 27.37 33.87
N HIS A 154 31.63 27.72 32.60
CA HIS A 154 31.37 29.10 32.15
C HIS A 154 29.88 29.50 32.22
N GLU A 155 28.99 28.54 32.45
CA GLU A 155 27.56 28.76 32.54
C GLU A 155 27.16 29.10 33.99
N ASP A 156 26.67 30.32 34.19
CA ASP A 156 26.21 30.79 35.49
C ASP A 156 25.09 29.87 36.03
N ASP A 157 25.11 29.62 37.34
CA ASP A 157 24.12 28.81 38.06
C ASP A 157 23.98 27.35 37.57
N TRP A 158 24.94 26.82 36.80
CA TRP A 158 24.84 25.44 36.30
C TRP A 158 24.67 24.41 37.42
N ALA A 159 25.37 24.58 38.54
CA ALA A 159 25.31 23.66 39.67
C ALA A 159 23.91 23.60 40.31
N THR A 160 23.22 24.74 40.41
CA THR A 160 21.94 24.90 41.12
C THR A 160 20.73 24.46 40.29
N LYS A 161 20.88 24.34 38.96
CA LYS A 161 19.84 23.82 38.05
C LYS A 161 19.42 22.39 38.42
N THR A 162 18.12 22.12 38.39
CA THR A 162 17.54 20.77 38.57
C THR A 162 17.94 19.84 37.41
N LEU A 163 17.80 18.52 37.60
CA LEU A 163 18.12 17.54 36.56
C LEU A 163 17.37 17.80 35.24
N LEU A 164 16.06 18.10 35.33
CA LEU A 164 15.24 18.38 34.15
C LEU A 164 15.71 19.65 33.44
N GLN A 165 16.03 20.71 34.19
CA GLN A 165 16.56 21.95 33.62
C GLN A 165 17.91 21.73 32.92
N LYS A 166 18.81 20.95 33.55
CA LYS A 166 20.11 20.58 32.96
C LYS A 166 19.91 19.80 31.65
N TYR A 167 19.02 18.81 31.64
CA TYR A 167 18.73 18.00 30.46
C TYR A 167 18.11 18.83 29.32
N VAL A 168 17.04 19.58 29.59
CA VAL A 168 16.33 20.39 28.59
C VAL A 168 17.26 21.45 27.99
N HIS A 169 18.13 22.05 28.81
CA HIS A 169 19.10 23.02 28.32
C HIS A 169 20.12 22.38 27.37
N CYS A 170 20.75 21.25 27.75
CA CYS A 170 21.62 20.50 26.84
C CYS A 170 20.90 20.06 25.56
N TRP A 171 19.63 19.63 25.66
CA TRP A 171 18.83 19.22 24.52
C TRP A 171 18.54 20.36 23.55
N SER A 172 18.22 21.54 24.07
CA SER A 172 18.01 22.74 23.26
C SER A 172 19.27 23.15 22.48
N LEU A 173 20.45 23.10 23.13
CA LEU A 173 21.73 23.43 22.49
C LEU A 173 22.10 22.44 21.39
N VAL A 174 21.89 21.15 21.62
CA VAL A 174 22.14 20.12 20.60
C VAL A 174 21.17 20.23 19.43
N ILE A 175 19.88 20.53 19.68
CA ILE A 175 18.93 20.82 18.60
C ILE A 175 19.35 22.07 17.81
N GLY A 176 19.80 23.13 18.48
CA GLY A 176 20.37 24.31 17.81
C GLY A 176 21.56 23.93 16.93
N CYS A 177 22.49 23.15 17.48
CA CYS A 177 23.70 22.70 16.79
C CYS A 177 23.39 21.83 15.56
N LEU A 178 22.42 20.92 15.66
CA LEU A 178 21.92 20.12 14.53
C LEU A 178 21.32 20.98 13.41
N ASN A 179 20.87 22.20 13.72
CA ASN A 179 20.37 23.21 12.78
C ASN A 179 21.41 24.29 12.47
N ALA A 180 22.71 23.96 12.56
CA ALA A 180 23.83 24.85 12.29
C ALA A 180 23.91 26.10 13.19
N SER A 181 23.38 26.03 14.41
CA SER A 181 23.52 27.06 15.45
C SER A 181 24.34 26.50 16.63
N PRO A 182 25.69 26.55 16.55
CA PRO A 182 26.55 25.95 17.57
C PRO A 182 26.58 26.77 18.88
N PRO A 183 26.74 26.12 20.05
CA PRO A 183 27.01 26.81 21.31
C PRO A 183 28.44 27.38 21.35
N SER A 184 28.74 28.18 22.39
CA SER A 184 30.12 28.53 22.70
C SER A 184 30.95 27.28 23.01
N MET A 185 32.24 27.31 22.65
CA MET A 185 33.17 26.19 22.81
C MET A 185 34.49 26.75 23.36
N TYR A 186 35.10 26.03 24.30
CA TYR A 186 36.33 26.47 24.96
C TYR A 186 37.47 25.46 24.82
N THR A 187 37.15 24.21 24.48
CA THR A 187 38.12 23.11 24.35
C THR A 187 38.08 22.46 22.96
N MET A 188 39.22 21.92 22.52
CA MET A 188 39.32 21.16 21.26
C MET A 188 38.34 19.96 21.20
N SER A 189 38.04 19.34 22.34
CA SER A 189 37.06 18.25 22.43
C SER A 189 35.62 18.72 22.21
N GLU A 190 35.26 19.91 22.70
CA GLU A 190 33.95 20.53 22.46
C GLU A 190 33.80 20.95 21.00
N GLU A 191 34.84 21.55 20.42
CA GLU A 191 34.88 21.90 18.99
C GLU A 191 34.69 20.68 18.09
N LEU A 192 35.40 19.59 18.37
CA LEU A 192 35.26 18.35 17.60
C LEU A 192 33.86 17.73 17.76
N ALA A 193 33.28 17.77 18.97
CA ALA A 193 31.94 17.27 19.22
C ALA A 193 30.87 18.08 18.47
N VAL A 194 30.96 19.42 18.52
CA VAL A 194 30.05 20.31 17.78
C VAL A 194 30.19 20.12 16.28
N ALA A 195 31.41 20.02 15.74
CA ALA A 195 31.62 19.72 14.32
C ALA A 195 30.95 18.39 13.91
N GLY A 196 31.09 17.36 14.75
CA GLY A 196 30.42 16.07 14.55
C GLY A 196 28.89 16.15 14.61
N PHE A 197 28.34 16.90 15.56
CA PHE A 197 26.91 17.14 15.67
C PHE A 197 26.34 17.91 14.48
N MET A 198 27.04 18.92 13.99
CA MET A 198 26.64 19.68 12.80
C MET A 198 26.62 18.78 11.55
N LEU A 199 27.64 17.92 11.37
CA LEU A 199 27.67 16.95 10.27
C LEU A 199 26.50 15.98 10.36
N LEU A 200 26.24 15.44 11.55
CA LEU A 200 25.12 14.55 11.80
C LEU A 200 23.78 15.26 11.58
N GLY A 201 23.67 16.53 11.98
CA GLY A 201 22.50 17.39 11.78
C GLY A 201 22.16 17.57 10.30
N ASN A 202 23.16 17.87 9.47
CA ASN A 202 22.99 17.97 8.02
C ASN A 202 22.48 16.67 7.40
N LEU A 203 22.97 15.51 7.84
CA LEU A 203 22.49 14.19 7.39
C LEU A 203 21.05 13.94 7.83
N VAL A 204 20.72 14.26 9.08
CA VAL A 204 19.35 14.15 9.61
C VAL A 204 18.40 15.06 8.82
N GLN A 205 18.76 16.32 8.59
CA GLN A 205 17.95 17.27 7.84
C GLN A 205 17.71 16.81 6.40
N ALA A 206 18.73 16.31 5.72
CA ALA A 206 18.59 15.72 4.38
C ALA A 206 17.63 14.52 4.38
N SER A 207 17.69 13.66 5.40
CA SER A 207 16.79 12.50 5.54
C SER A 207 15.34 12.89 5.81
N VAL A 208 15.10 13.97 6.56
CA VAL A 208 13.77 14.53 6.81
C VAL A 208 13.17 15.05 5.52
N PHE A 209 13.90 15.89 4.78
CA PHE A 209 13.41 16.41 3.50
C PHE A 209 13.12 15.27 2.50
N GLY A 210 14.00 14.27 2.41
CA GLY A 210 13.76 13.11 1.56
C GLY A 210 12.50 12.33 1.94
N SER A 211 12.25 12.15 3.24
CA SER A 211 11.09 11.42 3.72
C SER A 211 9.78 12.19 3.53
N VAL A 212 9.81 13.51 3.76
CA VAL A 212 8.66 14.39 3.48
C VAL A 212 8.33 14.39 1.99
N ALA A 213 9.33 14.46 1.12
CA ALA A 213 9.12 14.41 -0.34
C ALA A 213 8.44 13.10 -0.78
N VAL A 214 8.86 11.95 -0.24
CA VAL A 214 8.24 10.64 -0.54
C VAL A 214 6.79 10.58 -0.05
N VAL A 215 6.50 11.14 1.13
CA VAL A 215 5.13 11.19 1.66
C VAL A 215 4.24 12.04 0.76
N ILE A 216 4.70 13.23 0.38
CA ILE A 216 3.99 14.12 -0.55
C ILE A 216 3.75 13.42 -1.89
N SER A 217 4.78 12.78 -2.48
CA SER A 217 4.61 12.09 -3.76
C SER A 217 3.67 10.90 -3.69
N SER A 218 3.51 10.30 -2.52
CA SER A 218 2.65 9.12 -2.33
C SER A 218 1.18 9.44 -2.10
N PHE A 219 0.85 10.67 -1.66
CA PHE A 219 -0.56 11.06 -1.50
C PHE A 219 -1.27 11.20 -2.85
N ASP A 220 -0.54 11.63 -3.88
CA ASP A 220 -1.10 11.92 -5.19
C ASP A 220 -0.69 10.87 -6.25
N GLU A 221 -0.31 9.65 -5.87
CA GLU A 221 0.21 8.66 -6.83
C GLU A 221 -0.79 8.35 -7.96
N ASP A 222 -2.05 8.06 -7.60
CA ASP A 222 -3.12 7.76 -8.56
C ASP A 222 -3.47 9.00 -9.42
N GLU A 223 -3.52 10.18 -8.81
CA GLU A 223 -3.84 11.42 -9.52
C GLU A 223 -2.69 11.84 -10.46
N ALA A 224 -1.45 11.65 -10.03
CA ALA A 224 -0.26 11.90 -10.85
C ALA A 224 -0.22 10.93 -12.04
N ALA A 225 -0.56 9.67 -11.84
CA ALA A 225 -0.60 8.68 -12.90
C ALA A 225 -1.74 8.97 -13.91
N TYR A 226 -2.93 9.38 -13.43
CA TYR A 226 -4.00 9.90 -14.29
C TYR A 226 -3.56 11.12 -15.11
N LYS A 227 -2.98 12.14 -14.46
CA LYS A 227 -2.50 13.36 -15.14
C LYS A 227 -1.49 13.03 -16.23
N ARG A 228 -0.53 12.14 -15.97
CA ARG A 228 0.42 11.66 -16.99
C ARG A 228 -0.29 11.02 -18.17
N LYS A 229 -1.26 10.12 -17.94
CA LYS A 229 -2.03 9.45 -19.01
C LYS A 229 -2.78 10.46 -19.90
N VAL A 230 -3.42 11.47 -19.31
CA VAL A 230 -4.15 12.49 -20.06
C VAL A 230 -3.21 13.35 -20.90
N ILE A 231 -2.06 13.75 -20.35
CA ILE A 231 -1.04 14.53 -21.07
C ILE A 231 -0.50 13.74 -22.27
N THR A 232 -0.05 12.50 -22.06
CA THR A 232 0.46 11.64 -23.16
C THR A 232 -0.60 11.42 -24.24
N THR A 233 -1.86 11.25 -23.84
CA THR A 233 -2.98 11.12 -24.78
C THR A 233 -3.16 12.39 -25.61
N TYR A 234 -3.14 13.55 -24.96
CA TYR A 234 -3.26 14.85 -25.63
C TYR A 234 -2.12 15.11 -26.62
N GLU A 235 -0.88 14.82 -26.23
CA GLU A 235 0.29 14.92 -27.10
C GLU A 235 0.15 14.01 -28.33
N ARG A 236 -0.37 12.80 -28.13
CA ARG A 236 -0.66 11.87 -29.24
C ARG A 236 -1.76 12.40 -30.16
N CYS A 237 -2.82 12.97 -29.62
CA CYS A 237 -3.87 13.61 -30.41
C CYS A 237 -3.32 14.77 -31.24
N LYS A 238 -2.43 15.58 -30.66
CA LYS A 238 -1.77 16.68 -31.35
C LYS A 238 -0.83 16.19 -32.45
N PHE A 239 -0.05 15.14 -32.18
CA PHE A 239 0.84 14.54 -33.18
C PHE A 239 0.08 13.95 -34.38
N LEU A 240 -1.14 13.46 -34.15
CA LEU A 240 -2.02 12.90 -35.19
C LEU A 240 -2.92 13.97 -35.84
N ASP A 241 -2.73 15.25 -35.54
CA ASP A 241 -3.55 16.37 -36.03
C ASP A 241 -5.07 16.17 -35.82
N ILE A 242 -5.44 15.56 -34.69
CA ILE A 242 -6.84 15.34 -34.33
C ILE A 242 -7.53 16.68 -34.03
N PRO A 243 -8.73 16.96 -34.59
CA PRO A 243 -9.47 18.19 -34.33
C PRO A 243 -9.68 18.45 -32.84
N THR A 244 -9.55 19.70 -32.42
CA THR A 244 -9.65 20.13 -31.01
C THR A 244 -10.93 19.66 -30.32
N LYS A 245 -12.06 19.69 -31.05
CA LYS A 245 -13.36 19.20 -30.53
C LYS A 245 -13.33 17.72 -30.18
N LEU A 246 -12.68 16.88 -30.99
CA LEU A 246 -12.54 15.45 -30.71
C LEU A 246 -11.54 15.21 -29.58
N THR A 247 -10.44 15.96 -29.54
CA THR A 247 -9.45 15.91 -28.46
C THR A 247 -10.07 16.26 -27.10
N GLN A 248 -10.89 17.30 -27.02
CA GLN A 248 -11.64 17.66 -25.80
C GLN A 248 -12.58 16.54 -25.36
N ARG A 249 -13.28 15.90 -26.31
CA ARG A 249 -14.15 14.75 -26.04
C ARG A 249 -13.37 13.54 -25.51
N ILE A 250 -12.16 13.27 -26.05
CA ILE A 250 -11.27 12.21 -25.55
C ILE A 250 -10.78 12.51 -24.14
N GLN A 251 -10.41 13.75 -23.83
CA GLN A 251 -10.01 14.14 -22.47
C GLN A 251 -11.16 13.97 -21.48
N THR A 252 -12.36 14.41 -21.86
CA THR A 252 -13.58 14.27 -21.06
C THR A 252 -13.88 12.79 -20.78
N TYR A 253 -13.69 11.90 -21.76
CA TYR A 253 -13.81 10.45 -21.57
C TYR A 253 -12.91 9.93 -20.44
N TYR A 254 -11.61 10.27 -20.48
CA TYR A 254 -10.65 9.81 -19.47
C TYR A 254 -10.93 10.43 -18.10
N GLU A 255 -11.37 11.69 -18.03
CA GLU A 255 -11.77 12.35 -16.78
C GLU A 255 -12.93 11.64 -16.10
N HIS A 256 -13.99 11.31 -16.86
CA HIS A 256 -15.13 10.56 -16.34
C HIS A 256 -14.76 9.14 -15.94
N MET A 257 -13.99 8.44 -16.78
CA MET A 257 -13.50 7.09 -16.50
C MET A 257 -12.74 7.03 -15.17
N PHE A 258 -11.81 7.97 -14.93
CA PHE A 258 -11.04 8.03 -13.69
C PHE A 258 -11.91 8.39 -12.48
N ARG A 259 -12.86 9.32 -12.62
CA ARG A 259 -13.78 9.70 -11.53
C ARG A 259 -14.63 8.53 -11.03
N GLN A 260 -15.08 7.65 -11.93
CA GLN A 260 -16.00 6.57 -11.57
C GLN A 260 -15.32 5.24 -11.26
N THR A 261 -14.25 4.89 -11.96
CA THR A 261 -13.57 3.60 -11.76
C THR A 261 -12.35 3.71 -10.83
N LYS A 262 -11.84 4.93 -10.59
CA LYS A 262 -10.50 5.17 -10.00
C LYS A 262 -9.37 4.42 -10.71
N SER A 263 -9.63 3.91 -11.90
CA SER A 263 -8.67 3.20 -12.73
C SER A 263 -8.23 4.09 -13.89
N ILE A 264 -6.97 3.93 -14.27
CA ILE A 264 -6.34 4.61 -15.41
C ILE A 264 -6.51 3.76 -16.68
N ASN A 265 -6.82 2.47 -16.52
CA ASN A 265 -6.98 1.54 -17.62
C ASN A 265 -8.36 1.68 -18.25
N GLY A 266 -8.39 1.67 -19.58
CA GLY A 266 -9.64 1.66 -20.36
C GLY A 266 -10.46 0.39 -20.16
N ASP A 267 -9.83 -0.68 -19.70
CA ASP A 267 -10.49 -1.91 -19.27
C ASP A 267 -10.68 -1.86 -17.75
N ALA A 268 -11.93 -1.65 -17.31
CA ALA A 268 -12.31 -1.70 -15.90
C ALA A 268 -11.99 -3.07 -15.28
N ASP A 269 -11.92 -4.11 -16.12
CA ASP A 269 -11.60 -5.49 -15.74
C ASP A 269 -10.09 -5.77 -15.83
N SER A 270 -9.23 -4.76 -16.06
CA SER A 270 -7.79 -4.96 -16.23
C SER A 270 -7.11 -5.66 -15.05
N PHE A 271 -7.52 -5.35 -13.82
CA PHE A 271 -6.98 -6.02 -12.62
C PHE A 271 -7.38 -7.50 -12.57
N ILE A 272 -8.50 -7.88 -13.20
CA ILE A 272 -8.97 -9.25 -13.23
C ILE A 272 -7.96 -10.12 -14.00
N HIS A 273 -7.33 -9.58 -15.06
CA HIS A 273 -6.32 -10.32 -15.83
C HIS A 273 -5.01 -10.59 -15.05
N GLU A 274 -4.78 -9.91 -13.91
CA GLU A 274 -3.62 -10.16 -13.04
C GLU A 274 -3.87 -11.30 -12.03
N LEU A 275 -5.12 -11.74 -11.88
CA LEU A 275 -5.50 -12.76 -10.91
C LEU A 275 -5.24 -14.18 -11.43
N SER A 276 -5.08 -15.13 -10.51
CA SER A 276 -5.06 -16.56 -10.87
C SER A 276 -6.39 -16.97 -11.52
N PRO A 277 -6.42 -17.95 -12.45
CA PRO A 277 -7.64 -18.35 -13.15
C PRO A 277 -8.84 -18.65 -12.24
N ALA A 278 -8.62 -19.29 -11.09
CA ALA A 278 -9.69 -19.58 -10.13
C ALA A 278 -10.33 -18.31 -9.54
N LEU A 279 -9.51 -17.32 -9.18
CA LEU A 279 -9.97 -16.03 -8.66
C LEU A 279 -10.69 -15.20 -9.72
N VAL A 280 -10.25 -15.29 -10.99
CA VAL A 280 -10.95 -14.66 -12.12
C VAL A 280 -12.39 -15.17 -12.21
N CYS A 281 -12.58 -16.49 -12.15
CA CYS A 281 -13.91 -17.10 -12.16
C CYS A 281 -14.78 -16.58 -11.01
N GLU A 282 -14.26 -16.61 -9.79
CA GLU A 282 -15.02 -16.20 -8.60
C GLU A 282 -15.44 -14.72 -8.65
N VAL A 283 -14.51 -13.83 -9.01
CA VAL A 283 -14.78 -12.39 -9.10
C VAL A 283 -15.77 -12.08 -10.21
N LYS A 284 -15.55 -12.60 -11.43
CA LYS A 284 -16.47 -12.35 -12.54
C LYS A 284 -17.85 -12.92 -12.27
N TYR A 285 -17.95 -14.14 -11.73
CA TYR A 285 -19.23 -14.72 -11.34
C TYR A 285 -19.97 -13.82 -10.34
N GLN A 286 -19.29 -13.34 -9.31
CA GLN A 286 -19.89 -12.46 -8.32
C GLN A 286 -20.38 -11.12 -8.92
N LEU A 287 -19.67 -10.57 -9.90
CA LEU A 287 -20.04 -9.32 -10.58
C LEU A 287 -21.26 -9.49 -11.51
N TYR A 288 -21.38 -10.63 -12.21
CA TYR A 288 -22.30 -10.78 -13.34
C TYR A 288 -23.46 -11.75 -13.12
N LYS A 289 -23.45 -12.57 -12.06
CA LYS A 289 -24.50 -13.59 -11.80
C LYS A 289 -25.92 -13.03 -11.74
N ASP A 290 -26.11 -11.83 -11.16
CA ASP A 290 -27.45 -11.26 -11.01
C ASP A 290 -27.99 -10.70 -12.32
N MET A 291 -27.10 -10.28 -13.23
CA MET A 291 -27.46 -9.83 -14.56
C MET A 291 -27.86 -11.01 -15.45
N LEU A 292 -27.12 -12.11 -15.44
CA LEU A 292 -27.45 -13.27 -16.27
C LEU A 292 -28.80 -13.90 -15.91
N LYS A 293 -29.14 -13.93 -14.61
CA LYS A 293 -30.43 -14.45 -14.13
C LYS A 293 -31.64 -13.67 -14.64
N GLN A 294 -31.48 -12.42 -15.08
CA GLN A 294 -32.58 -11.60 -15.59
C GLN A 294 -32.93 -11.92 -17.04
N ILE A 295 -32.09 -12.68 -17.73
CA ILE A 295 -32.26 -12.98 -19.15
C ILE A 295 -33.19 -14.19 -19.29
N PRO A 296 -34.34 -14.07 -19.96
CA PRO A 296 -35.34 -15.14 -20.04
C PRO A 296 -34.77 -16.46 -20.58
N PHE A 297 -33.94 -16.39 -21.63
CA PHE A 297 -33.37 -17.57 -22.27
C PHE A 297 -32.14 -18.16 -21.55
N PHE A 298 -31.62 -17.51 -20.50
CA PHE A 298 -30.58 -18.09 -19.63
C PHE A 298 -31.13 -18.55 -18.27
N SER A 299 -32.35 -18.17 -17.92
CA SER A 299 -32.99 -18.45 -16.62
C SER A 299 -33.98 -19.62 -16.65
N GLY A 300 -34.20 -20.26 -17.81
CA GLY A 300 -35.20 -21.31 -18.04
C GLY A 300 -35.03 -22.62 -17.25
N GLY A 301 -34.12 -22.70 -16.27
CA GLY A 301 -33.92 -23.86 -15.40
C GLY A 301 -33.35 -25.11 -16.08
N THR A 302 -33.24 -25.09 -17.41
CA THR A 302 -32.71 -26.16 -18.27
C THR A 302 -31.20 -26.06 -18.50
N ILE A 303 -30.60 -24.90 -18.19
CA ILE A 303 -29.18 -24.62 -18.43
C ILE A 303 -28.37 -24.84 -17.15
N ASP A 304 -27.29 -25.61 -17.26
CA ASP A 304 -26.36 -25.86 -16.16
C ASP A 304 -25.64 -24.57 -15.70
N SER A 305 -25.41 -24.41 -14.40
CA SER A 305 -24.65 -23.31 -13.79
C SER A 305 -23.24 -23.22 -14.39
N CYS A 306 -22.65 -24.35 -14.76
CA CYS A 306 -21.34 -24.42 -15.39
C CYS A 306 -21.29 -23.63 -16.72
N VAL A 307 -22.35 -23.70 -17.54
CA VAL A 307 -22.45 -22.95 -18.80
C VAL A 307 -22.56 -21.45 -18.54
N LEU A 308 -23.36 -21.07 -17.54
CA LEU A 308 -23.50 -19.66 -17.14
C LEU A 308 -22.17 -19.10 -16.63
N GLU A 309 -21.44 -19.85 -15.80
CA GLU A 309 -20.12 -19.47 -15.30
C GLU A 309 -19.11 -19.27 -16.44
N GLN A 310 -19.11 -20.14 -17.45
CA GLN A 310 -18.26 -19.97 -18.63
C GLN A 310 -18.66 -18.73 -19.44
N LEU A 311 -19.95 -18.47 -19.67
CA LEU A 311 -20.39 -17.25 -20.35
C LEU A 311 -19.98 -15.98 -19.60
N VAL A 312 -20.03 -16.01 -18.26
CA VAL A 312 -19.58 -14.90 -17.42
C VAL A 312 -18.11 -14.57 -17.67
N LEU A 313 -17.26 -15.58 -17.85
CA LEU A 313 -15.83 -15.38 -18.09
C LEU A 313 -15.54 -14.59 -19.37
N HIS A 314 -16.41 -14.70 -20.37
CA HIS A 314 -16.29 -14.01 -21.65
C HIS A 314 -16.89 -12.60 -21.68
N LEU A 315 -17.65 -12.21 -20.64
CA LEU A 315 -18.19 -10.85 -20.55
C LEU A 315 -17.05 -9.82 -20.43
N ARG A 316 -17.21 -8.72 -21.18
CA ARG A 316 -16.29 -7.58 -21.19
C ARG A 316 -17.05 -6.29 -20.91
N THR A 317 -16.49 -5.45 -20.06
CA THR A 317 -17.09 -4.14 -19.77
C THR A 317 -16.59 -3.07 -20.74
N VAL A 318 -17.52 -2.37 -21.38
CA VAL A 318 -17.24 -1.21 -22.24
C VAL A 318 -17.98 0.01 -21.71
N VAL A 319 -17.35 1.17 -21.80
CA VAL A 319 -17.87 2.43 -21.29
C VAL A 319 -18.22 3.36 -22.45
N TYR A 320 -19.42 3.96 -22.42
CA TYR A 320 -19.87 4.93 -23.41
C TYR A 320 -20.19 6.27 -22.75
N MET A 321 -19.90 7.38 -23.46
CA MET A 321 -20.25 8.73 -23.02
C MET A 321 -21.69 9.10 -23.42
N GLN A 322 -22.19 10.17 -22.84
CA GLN A 322 -23.47 10.77 -23.25
C GLN A 322 -23.49 11.06 -24.76
N ASP A 323 -24.63 10.77 -25.37
CA ASP A 323 -24.94 10.92 -26.81
C ASP A 323 -24.17 9.98 -27.75
N ASP A 324 -23.35 9.06 -27.21
CA ASP A 324 -22.69 8.03 -28.01
C ASP A 324 -23.72 7.08 -28.61
N ILE A 325 -23.61 6.83 -29.91
CA ILE A 325 -24.39 5.79 -30.58
C ILE A 325 -23.73 4.45 -30.26
N VAL A 326 -24.40 3.65 -29.45
CA VAL A 326 -23.92 2.33 -29.01
C VAL A 326 -24.13 1.29 -30.11
N ILE A 327 -25.29 1.33 -30.76
CA ILE A 327 -25.66 0.47 -31.90
C ILE A 327 -26.37 1.34 -32.93
N ARG A 328 -26.09 1.17 -34.23
CA ARG A 328 -26.85 1.82 -35.29
C ARG A 328 -27.74 0.83 -36.04
N LYS A 329 -28.96 1.25 -36.36
CA LYS A 329 -29.86 0.51 -37.25
C LYS A 329 -29.15 0.19 -38.57
N GLY A 330 -29.27 -1.05 -39.04
CA GLY A 330 -28.72 -1.52 -40.31
C GLY A 330 -27.26 -1.99 -40.25
N GLU A 331 -26.54 -1.76 -39.15
CA GLU A 331 -25.20 -2.34 -38.96
C GLU A 331 -25.26 -3.85 -38.75
N TYR A 332 -24.15 -4.54 -39.03
CA TYR A 332 -24.01 -5.94 -38.63
C TYR A 332 -23.84 -6.02 -37.12
N GLY A 333 -24.63 -6.88 -36.48
CA GLY A 333 -24.56 -7.11 -35.03
C GLY A 333 -24.05 -8.50 -34.72
N ASP A 334 -22.90 -8.56 -34.05
CA ASP A 334 -22.22 -9.78 -33.59
C ASP A 334 -22.10 -9.83 -32.06
N TRP A 335 -22.75 -8.91 -31.34
CA TRP A 335 -22.73 -8.87 -29.88
C TRP A 335 -24.06 -8.40 -29.29
N MET A 336 -24.34 -8.78 -28.06
CA MET A 336 -25.43 -8.21 -27.26
C MET A 336 -24.87 -7.48 -26.05
N GLY A 337 -25.58 -6.44 -25.62
CA GLY A 337 -25.16 -5.58 -24.51
C GLY A 337 -26.11 -5.68 -23.33
N PHE A 338 -25.55 -5.63 -22.13
CA PHE A 338 -26.25 -5.54 -20.86
C PHE A 338 -25.96 -4.20 -20.23
N VAL A 339 -27.01 -3.48 -19.82
CA VAL A 339 -26.85 -2.20 -19.12
C VAL A 339 -26.40 -2.47 -17.69
N GLY A 340 -25.20 -2.01 -17.36
CA GLY A 340 -24.57 -2.16 -16.05
C GLY A 340 -25.27 -1.36 -14.95
N CYS A 341 -24.64 -1.28 -13.79
CA CYS A 341 -25.23 -0.59 -12.64
C CYS A 341 -25.40 0.92 -12.82
N THR A 342 -24.66 1.51 -13.75
CA THR A 342 -24.57 2.95 -13.97
C THR A 342 -24.99 3.32 -15.38
N GLY A 343 -25.90 4.28 -15.48
CA GLY A 343 -26.31 4.85 -16.75
C GLY A 343 -27.65 4.34 -17.28
N SER A 344 -28.00 4.83 -18.47
CA SER A 344 -29.20 4.42 -19.19
C SER A 344 -29.03 4.56 -20.69
N VAL A 345 -29.63 3.65 -21.45
CA VAL A 345 -29.57 3.63 -22.91
C VAL A 345 -30.95 3.90 -23.49
N GLY A 346 -31.05 4.86 -24.39
CA GLY A 346 -32.26 5.17 -25.13
C GLY A 346 -32.30 4.41 -26.46
N VAL A 347 -33.35 3.64 -26.70
CA VAL A 347 -33.64 3.04 -28.00
C VAL A 347 -34.45 4.05 -28.81
N LEU A 348 -34.00 4.35 -30.03
CA LEU A 348 -34.64 5.29 -30.93
C LEU A 348 -35.68 4.61 -31.82
N ASP A 349 -36.72 5.36 -32.19
CA ASP A 349 -37.70 4.91 -33.17
C ASP A 349 -37.03 4.64 -34.53
N PRO A 350 -37.11 3.43 -35.08
CA PRO A 350 -36.56 3.12 -36.39
C PRO A 350 -37.29 3.77 -37.57
N HIS A 351 -38.50 4.32 -37.40
CA HIS A 351 -39.32 4.92 -38.47
C HIS A 351 -39.29 6.45 -38.46
N SER A 352 -38.93 7.06 -37.33
CA SER A 352 -38.82 8.50 -37.22
C SER A 352 -37.48 9.00 -37.76
N GLN A 353 -37.51 10.06 -38.57
CA GLN A 353 -36.32 10.81 -38.96
C GLN A 353 -35.76 11.65 -37.79
N GLN A 354 -36.60 11.93 -36.79
CA GLN A 354 -36.19 12.64 -35.58
C GLN A 354 -35.66 11.67 -34.53
N ARG A 355 -34.74 12.12 -33.68
CA ARG A 355 -34.11 11.35 -32.58
C ARG A 355 -35.10 11.12 -31.42
N THR A 356 -36.22 10.47 -31.68
CA THR A 356 -37.26 10.17 -30.68
C THR A 356 -36.94 8.88 -29.94
N VAL A 357 -36.80 8.95 -28.61
CA VAL A 357 -36.55 7.80 -27.75
C VAL A 357 -37.87 7.07 -27.49
N ILE A 358 -37.96 5.80 -27.90
CA ILE A 358 -39.15 4.96 -27.72
C ILE A 358 -39.09 4.15 -26.42
N ARG A 359 -37.89 3.80 -25.96
CA ARG A 359 -37.68 3.02 -24.74
C ARG A 359 -36.37 3.41 -24.08
N ILE A 360 -36.39 3.51 -22.76
CA ILE A 360 -35.20 3.73 -21.94
C ILE A 360 -34.88 2.42 -21.21
N LEU A 361 -33.66 1.94 -21.43
CA LEU A 361 -33.09 0.76 -20.81
C LEU A 361 -32.27 1.19 -19.59
N ARG A 362 -32.49 0.50 -18.47
CA ARG A 362 -31.85 0.76 -17.17
C ARG A 362 -31.06 -0.47 -16.73
N LYS A 363 -30.42 -0.37 -15.56
CA LYS A 363 -29.67 -1.47 -14.94
C LYS A 363 -30.44 -2.79 -15.03
N GLY A 364 -29.79 -3.81 -15.61
CA GLY A 364 -30.35 -5.15 -15.76
C GLY A 364 -31.06 -5.40 -17.10
N ASP A 365 -31.46 -4.34 -17.81
CA ASP A 365 -31.97 -4.48 -19.17
C ASP A 365 -30.85 -4.87 -20.15
N TYR A 366 -31.23 -5.55 -21.23
CA TYR A 366 -30.34 -5.95 -22.31
C TYR A 366 -30.88 -5.51 -23.67
N PHE A 367 -30.00 -5.49 -24.67
CA PHE A 367 -30.35 -5.08 -26.02
C PHE A 367 -29.39 -5.66 -27.08
N GLY A 368 -29.85 -5.67 -28.32
CA GLY A 368 -29.05 -6.13 -29.47
C GLY A 368 -29.00 -7.65 -29.62
N GLU A 369 -29.76 -8.38 -28.81
CA GLU A 369 -29.87 -9.83 -28.82
C GLU A 369 -30.46 -10.37 -30.13
N THR A 370 -31.40 -9.66 -30.75
CA THR A 370 -32.01 -10.11 -32.02
C THR A 370 -30.96 -10.30 -33.11
N ALA A 371 -30.04 -9.33 -33.26
CA ALA A 371 -28.98 -9.42 -34.25
C ALA A 371 -28.00 -10.54 -33.90
N LEU A 372 -27.66 -10.71 -32.62
CA LEU A 372 -26.79 -11.77 -32.13
C LEU A 372 -27.35 -13.17 -32.46
N LEU A 373 -28.63 -13.40 -32.16
CA LEU A 373 -29.27 -14.72 -32.22
C LEU A 373 -29.73 -15.10 -33.64
N GLN A 374 -30.26 -14.16 -34.43
CA GLN A 374 -30.81 -14.44 -35.76
C GLN A 374 -29.83 -14.20 -36.92
N ARG A 375 -28.61 -13.73 -36.63
CA ARG A 375 -27.63 -13.33 -37.67
C ARG A 375 -28.18 -12.27 -38.64
N THR A 376 -29.04 -11.38 -38.14
CA THR A 376 -29.64 -10.27 -38.88
C THR A 376 -28.93 -8.94 -38.62
N ARG A 377 -29.25 -7.92 -39.42
CA ARG A 377 -28.80 -6.54 -39.17
C ARG A 377 -29.52 -5.95 -37.96
N ARG A 378 -28.87 -5.00 -37.29
CA ARG A 378 -29.43 -4.27 -36.14
C ARG A 378 -30.76 -3.61 -36.51
N THR A 379 -31.80 -3.91 -35.75
CA THR A 379 -33.18 -3.47 -36.02
C THR A 379 -33.43 -2.01 -35.62
N THR A 380 -32.76 -1.54 -34.59
CA THR A 380 -32.93 -0.21 -33.98
C THR A 380 -31.59 0.44 -33.69
N THR A 381 -31.61 1.78 -33.52
CA THR A 381 -30.46 2.54 -33.04
C THR A 381 -30.57 2.72 -31.54
N ALA A 382 -29.48 2.48 -30.80
CA ALA A 382 -29.39 2.69 -29.37
C ALA A 382 -28.35 3.77 -29.06
N VAL A 383 -28.70 4.71 -28.18
CA VAL A 383 -27.86 5.86 -27.81
C VAL A 383 -27.72 5.92 -26.30
N ALA A 384 -26.52 6.18 -25.81
CA ALA A 384 -26.28 6.43 -24.39
C ALA A 384 -26.88 7.79 -23.99
N LEU A 385 -27.84 7.80 -23.06
CA LEU A 385 -28.46 9.06 -22.59
C LEU A 385 -27.58 9.80 -21.58
N MET A 386 -26.68 9.07 -20.95
CA MET A 386 -25.69 9.54 -20.01
C MET A 386 -24.51 8.56 -20.07
N TRP A 387 -23.48 8.82 -19.27
CA TRP A 387 -22.40 7.86 -19.11
C TRP A 387 -22.95 6.49 -18.67
N VAL A 388 -22.59 5.44 -19.40
CA VAL A 388 -23.13 4.10 -19.21
C VAL A 388 -22.05 3.04 -19.34
N GLN A 389 -22.10 2.06 -18.43
CA GLN A 389 -21.33 0.83 -18.52
C GLN A 389 -22.17 -0.24 -19.21
N ILE A 390 -21.60 -0.88 -20.22
CA ILE A 390 -22.26 -1.93 -20.99
C ILE A 390 -21.39 -3.17 -20.94
N HIS A 391 -21.95 -4.27 -20.43
CA HIS A 391 -21.28 -5.55 -20.48
C HIS A 391 -21.64 -6.23 -21.79
N VAL A 392 -20.63 -6.64 -22.55
CA VAL A 392 -20.77 -7.11 -23.92
C VAL A 392 -20.49 -8.61 -23.95
N LEU A 393 -21.40 -9.36 -24.57
CA LEU A 393 -21.22 -10.76 -24.95
C LEU A 393 -21.19 -10.86 -26.47
N CYS A 394 -20.07 -11.33 -27.03
CA CYS A 394 -19.92 -11.50 -28.46
C CYS A 394 -20.43 -12.88 -28.92
N ARG A 395 -20.80 -12.97 -30.19
CA ARG A 395 -21.24 -14.22 -30.83
C ARG A 395 -20.15 -15.27 -30.77
N LYS A 396 -18.92 -14.86 -31.04
CA LYS A 396 -17.77 -15.76 -31.04
C LYS A 396 -17.67 -16.48 -29.69
N ASP A 397 -17.76 -15.73 -28.60
CA ASP A 397 -17.71 -16.29 -27.24
C ASP A 397 -18.92 -17.19 -26.95
N LEU A 398 -20.12 -16.80 -27.40
CA LEU A 398 -21.33 -17.62 -27.23
C LEU A 398 -21.24 -18.95 -28.00
N ASP A 399 -20.73 -18.91 -29.23
CA ASP A 399 -20.58 -20.08 -30.08
C ASP A 399 -19.44 -21.00 -29.56
N GLU A 400 -18.33 -20.43 -29.05
CA GLU A 400 -17.27 -21.17 -28.35
C GLU A 400 -17.84 -21.93 -27.12
N VAL A 401 -18.73 -21.32 -26.33
CA VAL A 401 -19.36 -22.00 -25.19
C VAL A 401 -20.31 -23.12 -25.65
N LYS A 402 -21.04 -22.96 -26.76
CA LYS A 402 -21.87 -24.04 -27.31
C LYS A 402 -21.04 -25.25 -27.74
N GLU A 403 -19.91 -25.00 -28.40
CA GLU A 403 -18.99 -26.05 -28.82
C GLU A 403 -18.42 -26.84 -27.63
N MET A 404 -18.18 -26.17 -26.50
CA MET A 404 -17.72 -26.82 -25.26
C MET A 404 -18.80 -27.65 -24.56
N TYR A 405 -20.07 -27.27 -24.67
CA TYR A 405 -21.21 -27.91 -23.99
C TYR A 405 -22.32 -28.32 -24.97
N PRO A 406 -22.07 -29.29 -25.88
CA PRO A 406 -23.02 -29.66 -26.93
C PRO A 406 -24.35 -30.23 -26.40
N GLU A 407 -24.33 -30.86 -25.21
CA GLU A 407 -25.55 -31.38 -24.57
C GLU A 407 -26.53 -30.27 -24.17
N GLN A 408 -26.00 -29.08 -23.88
CA GLN A 408 -26.76 -27.89 -23.44
C GLN A 408 -27.12 -26.99 -24.62
N GLU A 409 -26.46 -27.15 -25.78
CA GLU A 409 -26.73 -26.37 -26.99
C GLU A 409 -28.18 -26.51 -27.44
N ALA A 410 -28.70 -27.74 -27.53
CA ALA A 410 -30.09 -27.99 -27.96
C ALA A 410 -31.12 -27.35 -27.03
N ALA A 411 -30.86 -27.34 -25.71
CA ALA A 411 -31.71 -26.72 -24.70
C ALA A 411 -31.65 -25.18 -24.83
N LEU A 412 -30.46 -24.60 -24.93
CA LEU A 412 -30.25 -23.17 -25.11
C LEU A 412 -30.90 -22.67 -26.41
N GLU A 413 -30.74 -23.40 -27.51
CA GLU A 413 -31.40 -23.05 -28.77
C GLU A 413 -32.93 -23.16 -28.71
N ALA A 414 -33.47 -24.14 -27.98
CA ALA A 414 -34.90 -24.27 -27.79
C ALA A 414 -35.47 -23.06 -27.02
N GLU A 415 -34.80 -22.65 -25.95
CA GLU A 415 -35.16 -21.44 -25.18
C GLU A 415 -35.04 -20.17 -26.03
N ILE A 416 -33.96 -20.03 -26.81
CA ILE A 416 -33.78 -18.93 -27.76
C ILE A 416 -34.94 -18.90 -28.77
N ARG A 417 -35.32 -20.05 -29.36
CA ARG A 417 -36.44 -20.13 -30.31
C ARG A 417 -37.77 -19.74 -29.65
N ASN A 418 -38.02 -20.18 -28.43
CA ASN A 418 -39.23 -19.83 -27.67
C ASN A 418 -39.27 -18.33 -27.38
N TYR A 419 -38.15 -17.76 -26.91
CA TYR A 419 -38.00 -16.32 -26.68
C TYR A 419 -38.26 -15.51 -27.96
N MET A 420 -37.70 -15.92 -29.11
CA MET A 420 -37.90 -15.20 -30.36
C MET A 420 -39.35 -15.28 -30.87
N LYS A 421 -40.03 -16.42 -30.69
CA LYS A 421 -41.46 -16.55 -31.01
C LYS A 421 -42.32 -15.65 -30.13
N ALA A 422 -42.07 -15.63 -28.82
CA ALA A 422 -42.77 -14.76 -27.89
C ALA A 422 -42.55 -13.28 -28.24
N LYS A 423 -41.33 -12.90 -28.62
CA LYS A 423 -40.98 -11.54 -29.02
C LYS A 423 -41.60 -11.11 -30.35
N ALA A 424 -41.78 -12.02 -31.31
CA ALA A 424 -42.42 -11.71 -32.59
C ALA A 424 -43.95 -11.54 -32.49
N ALA A 425 -44.56 -12.00 -31.39
CA ALA A 425 -45.98 -11.84 -31.12
C ALA A 425 -46.34 -10.50 -30.45
N TYR A 426 -45.33 -9.75 -30.01
CA TYR A 426 -45.41 -8.39 -29.45
C TYR A 426 -44.85 -7.37 -30.44
#